data_AF-A0A7K0TWQ1-F1
#
_entry.id   AF-A0A7K0TWQ1-F1
#
_cell.length_a   1.000
_cell.length_b   1.000
_cell.length_c   1.000
_cell.angle_alpha   90.00
_cell.angle_beta   90.00
_cell.angle_gamma   90.00
#
_symmetry.space_group_name_H-M   'P 1'
#
loop_
_entity.id
_entity.type
_entity.pdbx_description
1 polymer ?
#
loop_
_entity_poly.entity_id
_entity_poly.type
_entity_poly.pdbx_seq_one_letter_code
_entity_poly.pdbx_strand_id
1 'polypeptide(L)'
;VGTPRPIAEWVDTLHAVVDHFCAVPKDEHWRIAALHGVLDEIRITATGPHGTSAVPLGIADVKAVLANHLADRPGRLRLRSGAVTVTSLIPLRGVPARVVCILGLDEGAVRTGNADGDDVLGSRPCVGERHPRLESRHLLLDAVLAAQDRLIVTCNGADLTTNKEVPFIVALAELLDTVNSVRGENGPQVVIRHPRHGFHEGALTTGSLLPGSDQPFTFDPQMLAAAQARRKAHAPQPASGTNGTVPVSPWALAPRPVGTVNIDRAVSAIVNPGRTYLRERLDVRLPGDTETLDDGLPIGLDPLGTSALGRALLEARRHGVGFDEWSATVRLTGTLPPGDLSTAALDAVIGEVQDFEAVLQAWSVDDSTTDEVDIALQVDVRFGEGDPTAVQLMGKVVGVSGTRVADTRYARPRASQRLGLALRLAALQVQHPETDWSAVLVTRKASDSDRATPAIGLRFRGVGAERSDTARAFLVRGLQVFEWALRDAVPLFERASEAMAGANWGSADTHLENDLKDDAVGFLWADTSVDDLRDAPLCAGDPPGLGADSGAGRGVAVAEWVWGLLHESVEYVDHNGVALGASDDEDGGEA
;
A
#
# COMPACT_ATOMS: atom_id res chain seq x y z
N VAL A 1 31.93 -24.99 8.53
CA VAL A 1 30.62 -25.63 8.25
C VAL A 1 30.76 -26.31 6.89
N GLY A 2 30.73 -27.65 6.82
CA GLY A 2 30.92 -28.37 5.55
C GLY A 2 32.02 -29.42 5.53
N THR A 3 32.71 -29.69 6.64
CA THR A 3 33.57 -30.88 6.72
C THR A 3 32.67 -32.13 6.81
N PRO A 4 32.83 -33.13 5.93
CA PRO A 4 32.10 -34.38 6.02
C PRO A 4 32.42 -35.09 7.34
N ARG A 5 31.39 -35.65 7.98
CA ARG A 5 31.52 -36.35 9.27
C ARG A 5 30.68 -37.63 9.26
N PRO A 6 31.04 -38.64 10.07
CA PRO A 6 30.19 -39.79 10.31
C PRO A 6 28.80 -39.38 10.84
N ILE A 7 27.80 -40.19 10.56
CA ILE A 7 26.40 -39.92 10.95
C ILE A 7 26.21 -39.73 12.46
N ALA A 8 27.01 -40.43 13.29
CA ALA A 8 26.95 -40.29 14.75
C ALA A 8 27.27 -38.86 15.21
N GLU A 9 28.35 -38.27 14.67
CA GLU A 9 28.75 -36.89 14.98
C GLU A 9 27.75 -35.87 14.46
N TRP A 10 27.12 -36.14 13.31
CA TRP A 10 26.02 -35.31 12.79
C TRP A 10 24.80 -35.33 13.70
N VAL A 11 24.39 -36.50 14.18
CA VAL A 11 23.28 -36.65 15.12
C VAL A 11 23.56 -35.92 16.43
N ASP A 12 24.76 -36.05 17.00
CA ASP A 12 25.15 -35.33 18.22
C ASP A 12 25.14 -33.80 18.00
N THR A 13 25.60 -33.34 16.83
CA THR A 13 25.56 -31.92 16.46
C THR A 13 24.11 -31.42 16.32
N LEU A 14 23.23 -32.21 15.71
CA LEU A 14 21.82 -31.85 15.52
C LEU A 14 21.07 -31.80 16.86
N HIS A 15 21.32 -32.74 17.78
CA HIS A 15 20.79 -32.67 19.15
C HIS A 15 21.20 -31.34 19.82
N ALA A 16 22.48 -30.98 19.77
CA ALA A 16 22.96 -29.73 20.35
C ALA A 16 22.35 -28.48 19.70
N VAL A 17 22.15 -28.49 18.37
CA VAL A 17 21.48 -27.39 17.65
C VAL A 17 20.02 -27.25 18.09
N VAL A 18 19.30 -28.36 18.20
CA VAL A 18 17.90 -28.35 18.66
C VAL A 18 17.82 -27.81 20.09
N ASP A 19 18.65 -28.30 21.00
CA ASP A 19 18.67 -27.86 22.40
C ASP A 19 19.05 -26.38 22.57
N HIS A 20 19.87 -25.83 21.66
CA HIS A 20 20.35 -24.45 21.75
C HIS A 20 19.43 -23.42 21.07
N PHE A 21 18.86 -23.77 19.92
CA PHE A 21 18.12 -22.82 19.08
C PHE A 21 16.60 -23.04 19.09
N CYS A 22 16.10 -24.15 19.63
CA CYS A 22 14.67 -24.43 19.67
C CYS A 22 14.13 -24.42 21.11
N ALA A 23 13.09 -23.62 21.34
CA ALA A 23 12.31 -23.64 22.57
C ALA A 23 10.83 -23.83 22.23
N VAL A 24 10.13 -24.69 22.97
CA VAL A 24 8.69 -24.91 22.82
C VAL A 24 7.98 -24.73 24.16
N PRO A 25 6.69 -24.34 24.17
CA PRO A 25 5.88 -24.30 25.39
C PRO A 25 5.87 -25.64 26.12
N LYS A 26 5.62 -25.62 27.44
CA LYS A 26 5.72 -26.80 28.33
C LYS A 26 4.84 -27.98 27.89
N ASP A 27 3.64 -27.69 27.41
CA ASP A 27 2.68 -28.68 26.90
C ASP A 27 3.10 -29.29 25.55
N GLU A 28 4.06 -28.67 24.87
CA GLU A 28 4.62 -29.13 23.59
C GLU A 28 6.02 -29.75 23.70
N HIS A 29 6.59 -29.87 24.91
CA HIS A 29 7.92 -30.49 25.12
C HIS A 29 8.07 -31.88 24.47
N TRP A 30 6.97 -32.61 24.31
CA TRP A 30 6.96 -33.90 23.60
C TRP A 30 7.44 -33.79 22.14
N ARG A 31 7.32 -32.63 21.49
CA ARG A 31 7.78 -32.40 20.12
C ARG A 31 9.31 -32.44 20.01
N ILE A 32 10.01 -31.83 20.98
CA ILE A 32 11.48 -31.89 21.06
C ILE A 32 11.91 -33.33 21.34
N ALA A 33 11.26 -34.01 22.29
CA ALA A 33 11.54 -35.42 22.56
C ALA A 33 11.28 -36.32 21.34
N ALA A 34 10.23 -36.04 20.54
CA ALA A 34 9.96 -36.76 19.31
C ALA A 34 11.03 -36.52 18.24
N LEU A 35 11.50 -35.27 18.09
CA LEU A 35 12.61 -34.95 17.19
C LEU A 35 13.90 -35.65 17.61
N HIS A 36 14.24 -35.64 18.89
CA HIS A 36 15.38 -36.39 19.42
C HIS A 36 15.26 -37.89 19.13
N GLY A 37 14.07 -38.46 19.30
CA GLY A 37 13.79 -39.84 18.93
C GLY A 37 14.02 -40.14 17.45
N VAL A 38 13.67 -39.21 16.53
CA VAL A 38 13.98 -39.35 15.09
C VAL A 38 15.48 -39.37 14.85
N LEU A 39 16.23 -38.45 15.47
CA LEU A 39 17.68 -38.38 15.33
C LEU A 39 18.36 -39.65 15.85
N ASP A 40 17.88 -40.19 16.96
CA ASP A 40 18.37 -41.43 17.54
C ASP A 40 18.08 -42.64 16.65
N GLU A 41 16.91 -42.68 16.01
CA GLU A 41 16.54 -43.73 15.05
C GLU A 41 17.39 -43.70 13.78
N ILE A 42 17.74 -42.51 13.28
CA ILE A 42 18.70 -42.36 12.18
C ILE A 42 20.05 -42.99 12.58
N ARG A 43 20.54 -42.71 13.79
CA ARG A 43 21.79 -43.29 14.32
C ARG A 43 21.70 -44.82 14.46
N ILE A 44 20.58 -45.33 14.94
CA ILE A 44 20.34 -46.78 15.05
C ILE A 44 20.31 -47.44 13.67
N THR A 45 19.59 -46.86 12.71
CA THR A 45 19.48 -47.38 11.33
C THR A 45 20.83 -47.43 10.62
N ALA A 46 21.71 -46.48 10.91
CA ALA A 46 23.06 -46.45 10.38
C ALA A 46 24.06 -47.36 11.14
N THR A 47 23.59 -48.13 12.13
CA THR A 47 24.40 -49.05 12.92
C THR A 47 24.21 -50.48 12.43
N GLY A 48 25.27 -51.06 11.86
CA GLY A 48 25.31 -52.44 11.40
C GLY A 48 26.04 -53.38 12.37
N PRO A 49 26.28 -54.64 11.97
CA PRO A 49 27.01 -55.63 12.78
C PRO A 49 28.44 -55.23 13.15
N HIS A 50 29.00 -54.23 12.46
CA HIS A 50 30.38 -53.74 12.66
C HIS A 50 30.42 -52.35 13.34
N GLY A 51 29.30 -51.94 13.94
CA GLY A 51 29.14 -50.63 14.57
C GLY A 51 28.47 -49.61 13.66
N THR A 52 28.42 -48.37 14.13
CA THR A 52 27.84 -47.24 13.38
C THR A 52 28.70 -46.90 12.18
N SER A 53 28.06 -46.66 11.03
CA SER A 53 28.75 -46.30 9.78
C SER A 53 29.69 -45.12 9.99
N ALA A 54 30.98 -45.36 9.71
CA ALA A 54 32.03 -44.35 9.74
C ALA A 54 32.15 -43.58 8.42
N VAL A 55 31.28 -43.85 7.44
CA VAL A 55 31.28 -43.16 6.15
C VAL A 55 31.03 -41.67 6.38
N PRO A 56 31.95 -40.78 5.97
CA PRO A 56 31.75 -39.35 6.10
C PRO A 56 30.63 -38.87 5.18
N LEU A 57 29.63 -38.22 5.75
CA LEU A 57 28.50 -37.63 5.04
C LEU A 57 28.64 -36.11 4.99
N GLY A 58 28.32 -35.53 3.84
CA GLY A 58 28.17 -34.08 3.71
C GLY A 58 26.83 -33.60 4.26
N ILE A 59 26.68 -32.28 4.43
CA ILE A 59 25.41 -31.69 4.91
C ILE A 59 24.23 -31.96 3.95
N ALA A 60 24.49 -32.07 2.64
CA ALA A 60 23.45 -32.39 1.66
C ALA A 60 22.90 -33.81 1.88
N ASP A 61 23.77 -34.78 2.14
CA ASP A 61 23.38 -36.17 2.43
C ASP A 61 22.56 -36.25 3.71
N VAL A 62 23.01 -35.56 4.77
CA VAL A 62 22.29 -35.50 6.05
C VAL A 62 20.92 -34.84 5.89
N LYS A 63 20.83 -33.76 5.10
CA LYS A 63 19.53 -33.12 4.78
C LYS A 63 18.60 -34.09 4.06
N ALA A 64 19.08 -34.86 3.10
CA ALA A 64 18.29 -35.85 2.38
C ALA A 64 17.80 -36.98 3.31
N VAL A 65 18.69 -37.51 4.16
CA VAL A 65 18.34 -38.52 5.18
C VAL A 65 17.28 -37.98 6.13
N LEU A 66 17.47 -36.76 6.64
CA LEU A 66 16.53 -36.13 7.58
C LEU A 66 15.18 -35.86 6.92
N ALA A 67 15.16 -35.35 5.68
CA ALA A 67 13.93 -35.10 4.93
C ALA A 67 13.08 -36.37 4.82
N ASN A 68 13.69 -37.51 4.49
CA ASN A 68 12.98 -38.79 4.40
C ASN A 68 12.41 -39.25 5.76
N HIS A 69 13.17 -39.09 6.85
CA HIS A 69 12.70 -39.50 8.18
C HIS A 69 11.62 -38.56 8.76
N LEU A 70 11.56 -37.32 8.30
CA LEU A 70 10.57 -36.32 8.73
C LEU A 70 9.31 -36.30 7.85
N ALA A 71 9.38 -36.70 6.58
CA ALA A 71 8.27 -36.54 5.62
C ALA A 71 7.01 -37.36 5.95
N ASP A 72 7.14 -38.50 6.62
CA ASP A 72 6.06 -39.50 6.72
C ASP A 72 5.64 -39.87 8.16
N ARG A 73 5.81 -38.96 9.11
CA ARG A 73 5.36 -39.24 10.50
C ARG A 73 3.94 -38.73 10.75
N PRO A 74 2.93 -39.61 10.82
CA PRO A 74 1.62 -39.20 11.28
C PRO A 74 1.77 -38.64 12.70
N GLY A 75 1.34 -37.38 12.86
CA GLY A 75 1.27 -36.76 14.17
C GLY A 75 0.36 -37.55 15.10
N ARG A 76 0.34 -37.16 16.38
CA ARG A 76 -0.48 -37.81 17.39
C ARG A 76 -1.97 -37.59 17.11
N LEU A 77 -2.60 -38.52 16.40
CA LEU A 77 -4.03 -38.50 16.09
C LEU A 77 -4.86 -38.81 17.34
N ARG A 78 -5.62 -37.82 17.82
CA ARG A 78 -6.61 -38.01 18.89
C ARG A 78 -7.88 -38.63 18.30
N LEU A 79 -7.86 -39.94 18.07
CA LEU A 79 -9.04 -40.67 17.60
C LEU A 79 -10.06 -40.82 18.73
N ARG A 80 -11.35 -40.89 18.37
CA ARG A 80 -12.47 -41.20 19.29
C ARG A 80 -12.63 -40.22 20.47
N SER A 81 -12.35 -38.95 20.23
CA SER A 81 -12.52 -37.87 21.22
C SER A 81 -13.97 -37.41 21.41
N GLY A 82 -14.91 -37.93 20.62
CA GLY A 82 -16.30 -37.45 20.54
C GLY A 82 -16.48 -36.23 19.63
N ALA A 83 -15.40 -35.67 19.10
CA ALA A 83 -15.42 -34.59 18.11
C ALA A 83 -15.34 -35.14 16.67
N VAL A 84 -15.55 -34.25 15.69
CA VAL A 84 -15.27 -34.53 14.27
C VAL A 84 -13.80 -34.90 14.12
N THR A 85 -13.52 -36.06 13.53
CA THR A 85 -12.16 -36.55 13.30
C THR A 85 -11.73 -36.23 11.87
N VAL A 86 -10.69 -35.41 11.72
CA VAL A 86 -10.08 -35.10 10.43
C VAL A 86 -8.77 -35.87 10.32
N THR A 87 -8.64 -36.69 9.28
CA THR A 87 -7.47 -37.55 9.05
C THR A 87 -7.37 -37.92 7.58
N SER A 88 -6.23 -38.47 7.16
CA SER A 88 -6.12 -39.09 5.83
C SER A 88 -6.98 -40.36 5.76
N LEU A 89 -7.19 -40.91 4.57
CA LEU A 89 -8.03 -42.11 4.40
C LEU A 89 -7.45 -43.39 5.04
N ILE A 90 -6.22 -43.34 5.56
CA ILE A 90 -5.48 -44.52 6.04
C ILE A 90 -5.81 -44.87 7.50
N PRO A 91 -5.73 -43.97 8.50
CA PRO A 91 -5.81 -44.37 9.92
C PRO A 91 -7.17 -44.92 10.37
N LEU A 92 -8.24 -44.61 9.65
CA LEU A 92 -9.61 -45.08 9.93
C LEU A 92 -10.19 -45.94 8.79
N ARG A 93 -9.32 -46.53 7.96
CA ARG A 93 -9.72 -47.38 6.85
C ARG A 93 -10.62 -48.52 7.31
N GLY A 94 -11.78 -48.66 6.68
CA GLY A 94 -12.76 -49.73 6.97
C GLY A 94 -13.47 -49.61 8.32
N VAL A 95 -13.28 -48.52 9.07
CA VAL A 95 -14.00 -48.28 10.34
C VAL A 95 -15.37 -47.67 10.03
N PRO A 96 -16.49 -48.33 10.36
CA PRO A 96 -17.82 -47.80 10.06
C PRO A 96 -18.08 -46.47 10.78
N ALA A 97 -18.65 -45.51 10.07
CA ALA A 97 -19.07 -44.22 10.58
C ALA A 97 -20.40 -43.81 9.98
N ARG A 98 -21.24 -43.12 10.76
CA ARG A 98 -22.53 -42.61 10.27
C ARG A 98 -22.36 -41.67 9.09
N VAL A 99 -21.37 -40.76 9.18
CA VAL A 99 -21.06 -39.81 8.11
C VAL A 99 -19.57 -39.90 7.79
N VAL A 100 -19.24 -40.05 6.51
CA VAL A 100 -17.86 -39.99 6.00
C VAL A 100 -17.77 -38.80 5.04
N CYS A 101 -16.81 -37.91 5.28
CA CYS A 101 -16.55 -36.75 4.42
C CYS A 101 -15.16 -36.87 3.80
N ILE A 102 -15.08 -36.88 2.47
CA ILE A 102 -13.83 -36.81 1.71
C ILE A 102 -13.69 -35.38 1.20
N LEU A 103 -12.63 -34.69 1.61
CA LEU A 103 -12.38 -33.31 1.24
C LEU A 103 -11.29 -33.24 0.16
N GLY A 104 -11.55 -32.51 -0.93
CA GLY A 104 -10.57 -32.26 -1.99
C GLY A 104 -10.17 -33.50 -2.78
N LEU A 105 -11.15 -34.30 -3.22
CA LEU A 105 -10.92 -35.48 -4.06
C LEU A 105 -10.66 -35.07 -5.53
N ASP A 106 -9.52 -34.42 -5.73
CA ASP A 106 -9.05 -33.87 -7.00
C ASP A 106 -7.89 -34.69 -7.58
N GLU A 107 -7.46 -34.37 -8.80
CA GLU A 107 -6.38 -35.11 -9.47
C GLU A 107 -5.11 -35.16 -8.61
N GLY A 108 -4.72 -34.04 -8.00
CA GLY A 108 -3.56 -33.95 -7.10
C GLY A 108 -3.65 -34.87 -5.87
N ALA A 109 -4.85 -35.15 -5.36
CA ALA A 109 -5.04 -36.00 -4.18
C ALA A 109 -4.86 -37.50 -4.49
N VAL A 110 -5.01 -37.89 -5.76
CA VAL A 110 -4.94 -39.28 -6.22
C VAL A 110 -3.68 -39.55 -7.05
N ARG A 111 -2.90 -38.52 -7.37
CA ARG A 111 -1.60 -38.65 -8.03
C ARG A 111 -0.64 -39.43 -7.15
N THR A 112 -0.43 -40.68 -7.51
CA THR A 112 0.64 -41.52 -6.97
C THR A 112 1.95 -41.18 -7.68
N GLY A 113 3.07 -41.23 -6.97
CA GLY A 113 4.39 -41.12 -7.58
C GLY A 113 4.59 -42.13 -8.71
N ASN A 114 5.45 -41.80 -9.68
CA ASN A 114 5.86 -42.77 -10.68
C ASN A 114 6.62 -43.90 -9.99
N ALA A 115 6.40 -45.14 -10.42
CA ALA A 115 7.27 -46.24 -10.03
C ALA A 115 8.68 -45.96 -10.56
N ASP A 116 9.69 -46.28 -9.77
CA ASP A 116 11.09 -46.16 -10.21
C ASP A 116 11.31 -47.11 -11.40
N GLY A 117 12.13 -46.68 -12.36
CA GLY A 117 12.34 -47.44 -13.61
C GLY A 117 13.01 -48.81 -13.40
N ASP A 118 13.63 -49.01 -12.24
CA ASP A 118 14.26 -50.24 -11.78
C ASP A 118 13.39 -51.04 -10.79
N ASP A 119 12.14 -50.62 -10.55
CA ASP A 119 11.16 -51.39 -9.78
C ASP A 119 10.69 -52.62 -10.58
N VAL A 120 11.39 -53.74 -10.36
CA VAL A 120 11.07 -55.03 -10.98
C VAL A 120 9.64 -55.49 -10.63
N LEU A 121 9.15 -55.16 -9.43
CA LEU A 121 7.80 -55.53 -8.98
C LEU A 121 6.75 -54.70 -9.72
N GLY A 122 7.01 -53.41 -9.94
CA GLY A 122 6.19 -52.55 -10.78
C GLY A 122 6.11 -53.01 -12.24
N SER A 123 7.18 -53.61 -12.78
CA SER A 123 7.25 -54.09 -14.16
C SER A 123 6.47 -55.38 -14.43
N ARG A 124 6.33 -56.25 -13.41
CA ARG A 124 5.67 -57.56 -13.49
C ARG A 124 4.85 -57.81 -12.22
N PRO A 125 3.73 -57.11 -12.05
CA PRO A 125 2.97 -57.15 -10.81
C PRO A 125 2.38 -58.54 -10.56
N CYS A 126 2.60 -59.07 -9.36
CA CYS A 126 2.02 -60.32 -8.88
C CYS A 126 0.84 -60.08 -7.92
N VAL A 127 -0.03 -61.07 -7.77
CA VAL A 127 -1.15 -61.01 -6.82
C VAL A 127 -0.61 -60.87 -5.40
N GLY A 128 -1.05 -59.83 -4.69
CA GLY A 128 -0.61 -59.51 -3.32
C GLY A 128 0.40 -58.37 -3.24
N GLU A 129 0.96 -57.93 -4.37
CA GLU A 129 1.84 -56.76 -4.41
C GLU A 129 1.05 -55.45 -4.33
N ARG A 130 1.70 -54.42 -3.80
CA ARG A 130 1.11 -53.09 -3.71
C ARG A 130 1.07 -52.44 -5.08
N HIS A 131 -0.06 -51.84 -5.40
CA HIS A 131 -0.21 -51.05 -6.62
C HIS A 131 -0.85 -49.70 -6.27
N PRO A 132 -0.08 -48.59 -6.23
CA PRO A 132 -0.55 -47.31 -5.71
C PRO A 132 -1.87 -46.82 -6.32
N ARG A 133 -2.03 -46.90 -7.64
CA ARG A 133 -3.29 -46.48 -8.30
C ARG A 133 -4.50 -47.30 -7.87
N LEU A 134 -4.32 -48.61 -7.63
CA LEU A 134 -5.39 -49.48 -7.15
C LEU A 134 -5.65 -49.25 -5.66
N GLU A 135 -4.61 -48.97 -4.87
CA GLU A 135 -4.76 -48.60 -3.46
C GLU A 135 -5.62 -47.34 -3.31
N SER A 136 -5.39 -46.28 -4.08
CA SER A 136 -6.22 -45.07 -4.01
C SER A 136 -7.68 -45.33 -4.37
N ARG A 137 -7.94 -46.16 -5.40
CA ARG A 137 -9.31 -46.56 -5.78
C ARG A 137 -9.96 -47.41 -4.69
N HIS A 138 -9.19 -48.29 -4.06
CA HIS A 138 -9.67 -49.11 -2.97
C HIS A 138 -9.95 -48.30 -1.70
N LEU A 139 -9.15 -47.26 -1.40
CA LEU A 139 -9.44 -46.34 -0.29
C LEU A 139 -10.76 -45.58 -0.47
N LEU A 140 -11.08 -45.17 -1.71
CA LEU A 140 -12.38 -44.60 -2.02
C LEU A 140 -13.51 -45.61 -1.79
N LEU A 141 -13.34 -46.86 -2.23
CA LEU A 141 -14.31 -47.92 -2.00
C LEU A 141 -14.51 -48.19 -0.50
N ASP A 142 -13.43 -48.26 0.28
CA ASP A 142 -13.51 -48.43 1.73
C ASP A 142 -14.27 -47.29 2.41
N ALA A 143 -14.09 -46.05 1.94
CA ALA A 143 -14.84 -44.89 2.43
C ALA A 143 -16.34 -44.99 2.09
N VAL A 144 -16.69 -45.48 0.89
CA VAL A 144 -18.07 -45.75 0.48
C VAL A 144 -18.69 -46.83 1.37
N LEU A 145 -17.97 -47.92 1.64
CA LEU A 145 -18.45 -49.04 2.46
C LEU A 145 -18.51 -48.72 3.96
N ALA A 146 -17.66 -47.80 4.43
CA ALA A 146 -17.64 -47.36 5.82
C ALA A 146 -18.80 -46.39 6.16
N ALA A 147 -19.33 -45.66 5.18
CA ALA A 147 -20.40 -44.69 5.37
C ALA A 147 -21.75 -45.37 5.59
N GLN A 148 -22.34 -45.22 6.78
CA GLN A 148 -23.62 -45.85 7.12
C GLN A 148 -24.83 -45.00 6.73
N ASP A 149 -24.78 -43.69 6.98
CA ASP A 149 -25.90 -42.77 6.69
C ASP A 149 -25.59 -41.87 5.49
N ARG A 150 -24.39 -41.26 5.42
CA ARG A 150 -24.03 -40.27 4.39
C ARG A 150 -22.55 -40.35 3.99
N LEU A 151 -22.30 -40.26 2.69
CA LEU A 151 -20.99 -39.98 2.11
C LEU A 151 -21.03 -38.57 1.49
N ILE A 152 -20.11 -37.71 1.89
CA ILE A 152 -19.94 -36.35 1.33
C ILE A 152 -18.58 -36.28 0.66
N VAL A 153 -18.54 -35.88 -0.61
CA VAL A 153 -17.29 -35.70 -1.35
C VAL A 153 -17.22 -34.27 -1.86
N THR A 154 -16.15 -33.56 -1.55
CA THR A 154 -15.86 -32.24 -2.13
C THR A 154 -14.69 -32.33 -3.10
N CYS A 155 -14.76 -31.58 -4.18
CA CYS A 155 -13.73 -31.46 -5.21
C CYS A 155 -13.87 -30.08 -5.88
N ASN A 156 -12.82 -29.68 -6.59
CA ASN A 156 -12.80 -28.43 -7.35
C ASN A 156 -13.60 -28.61 -8.64
N GLY A 157 -14.64 -27.78 -8.81
CA GLY A 157 -15.42 -27.73 -10.06
C GLY A 157 -14.90 -26.69 -11.06
N ALA A 158 -14.05 -25.77 -10.63
CA ALA A 158 -13.46 -24.74 -11.48
C ALA A 158 -12.09 -24.30 -10.96
N ASP A 159 -11.21 -23.89 -11.87
CA ASP A 159 -9.91 -23.34 -11.56
C ASP A 159 -10.06 -21.92 -10.97
N LEU A 160 -9.36 -21.65 -9.86
CA LEU A 160 -9.48 -20.40 -9.12
C LEU A 160 -9.02 -19.17 -9.92
N THR A 161 -8.06 -19.35 -10.83
CA THR A 161 -7.43 -18.25 -11.59
C THR A 161 -8.12 -18.00 -12.92
N THR A 162 -8.45 -19.05 -13.66
CA THR A 162 -9.01 -18.99 -15.02
C THR A 162 -10.52 -19.16 -15.05
N ASN A 163 -11.13 -19.57 -13.94
CA ASN A 163 -12.56 -19.89 -13.83
C ASN A 163 -13.04 -20.97 -14.81
N LYS A 164 -12.12 -21.73 -15.43
CA LYS A 164 -12.43 -22.84 -16.33
C LYS A 164 -12.90 -24.04 -15.53
N GLU A 165 -13.83 -24.80 -16.10
CA GLU A 165 -14.33 -26.03 -15.49
C GLU A 165 -13.21 -27.08 -15.33
N VAL A 166 -13.14 -27.67 -14.15
CA VAL A 166 -12.21 -28.76 -13.85
C VAL A 166 -12.99 -30.08 -13.88
N PRO A 167 -12.59 -31.06 -14.71
CA PRO A 167 -13.26 -32.34 -14.76
C PRO A 167 -13.03 -33.14 -13.48
N PHE A 168 -14.00 -33.96 -13.09
CA PHE A 168 -13.82 -34.90 -11.98
C PHE A 168 -12.75 -35.94 -12.30
N ILE A 169 -12.06 -36.40 -11.26
CA ILE A 169 -11.16 -37.55 -11.39
C ILE A 169 -11.94 -38.79 -11.84
N VAL A 170 -11.27 -39.68 -12.58
CA VAL A 170 -11.88 -40.88 -13.16
C VAL A 170 -12.61 -41.73 -12.10
N ALA A 171 -12.00 -41.95 -10.93
CA ALA A 171 -12.61 -42.76 -9.87
C ALA A 171 -13.90 -42.13 -9.29
N LEU A 172 -13.97 -40.80 -9.23
CA LEU A 172 -15.17 -40.08 -8.79
C LEU A 172 -16.24 -40.08 -9.89
N ALA A 173 -15.83 -39.89 -11.15
CA ALA A 173 -16.74 -39.98 -12.29
C ALA A 173 -17.41 -41.36 -12.38
N GLU A 174 -16.65 -42.45 -12.25
CA GLU A 174 -17.19 -43.82 -12.24
C GLU A 174 -18.13 -44.07 -11.04
N LEU A 175 -17.81 -43.52 -9.87
CA LEU A 175 -18.70 -43.58 -8.70
C LEU A 175 -20.01 -42.83 -8.98
N LEU A 176 -19.94 -41.64 -9.57
CA LEU A 176 -21.11 -40.86 -9.94
C LEU A 176 -21.96 -41.58 -10.99
N ASP A 177 -21.35 -42.19 -12.01
CA ASP A 177 -22.06 -43.00 -13.02
C ASP A 177 -22.78 -44.18 -12.38
N THR A 178 -22.13 -44.87 -11.43
CA THR A 178 -22.73 -45.96 -10.67
C THR A 178 -23.94 -45.47 -9.86
N VAL A 179 -23.78 -44.36 -9.12
CA VAL A 179 -24.89 -43.73 -8.37
C VAL A 179 -26.03 -43.32 -9.31
N ASN A 180 -25.70 -42.76 -10.48
CA ASN A 180 -26.66 -42.33 -11.48
C ASN A 180 -27.47 -43.51 -12.04
N SER A 181 -26.82 -44.66 -12.27
CA SER A 181 -27.48 -45.88 -12.73
C SER A 181 -28.47 -46.46 -11.72
N VAL A 182 -28.18 -46.33 -10.41
CA VAL A 182 -29.05 -46.84 -9.34
C VAL A 182 -30.21 -45.89 -9.07
N ARG A 183 -29.98 -44.57 -9.11
CA ARG A 183 -31.03 -43.58 -8.82
C ARG A 183 -32.04 -43.42 -9.97
N GLY A 184 -31.64 -43.70 -11.21
CA GLY A 184 -32.45 -43.46 -12.42
C GLY A 184 -32.54 -41.98 -12.83
N GLU A 185 -33.15 -41.70 -13.98
CA GLU A 185 -33.18 -40.34 -14.56
C GLU A 185 -33.92 -39.30 -13.69
N ASN A 186 -34.88 -39.73 -12.88
CA ASN A 186 -35.68 -38.87 -11.99
C ASN A 186 -35.16 -38.84 -10.53
N GLY A 187 -33.97 -39.36 -10.27
CA GLY A 187 -33.38 -39.37 -8.93
C GLY A 187 -32.92 -37.97 -8.46
N PRO A 188 -32.75 -37.76 -7.14
CA PRO A 188 -32.31 -36.48 -6.59
C PRO A 188 -30.92 -36.10 -7.12
N GLN A 189 -30.67 -34.79 -7.30
CA GLN A 189 -29.37 -34.27 -7.74
C GLN A 189 -28.28 -34.61 -6.72
N VAL A 190 -27.20 -35.24 -7.18
CA VAL A 190 -26.08 -35.70 -6.32
C VAL A 190 -24.84 -34.81 -6.41
N VAL A 191 -24.74 -33.96 -7.44
CA VAL A 191 -23.64 -33.00 -7.62
C VAL A 191 -24.18 -31.59 -7.42
N ILE A 192 -23.63 -30.86 -6.45
CA ILE A 192 -24.00 -29.48 -6.14
C ILE A 192 -22.82 -28.57 -6.45
N ARG A 193 -23.03 -27.53 -7.27
CA ARG A 193 -22.01 -26.51 -7.51
C ARG A 193 -22.11 -25.40 -6.48
N HIS A 194 -21.11 -25.30 -5.61
CA HIS A 194 -21.04 -24.24 -4.62
C HIS A 194 -20.49 -22.94 -5.22
N PRO A 195 -21.00 -21.78 -4.79
CA PRO A 195 -20.45 -20.49 -5.19
C PRO A 195 -19.07 -20.28 -4.54
N ARG A 196 -18.24 -19.45 -5.16
CA ARG A 196 -16.89 -19.14 -4.68
C ARG A 196 -16.86 -18.51 -3.28
N HIS A 197 -17.87 -17.69 -2.98
CA HIS A 197 -17.94 -16.95 -1.72
C HIS A 197 -19.16 -17.39 -0.90
N GLY A 198 -18.97 -17.56 0.41
CA GLY A 198 -20.04 -17.98 1.33
C GLY A 198 -21.19 -16.95 1.46
N PHE A 199 -20.93 -15.68 1.17
CA PHE A 199 -21.93 -14.60 1.15
C PHE A 199 -22.67 -14.48 -0.19
N HIS A 200 -22.45 -15.41 -1.13
CA HIS A 200 -23.21 -15.43 -2.38
C HIS A 200 -24.70 -15.69 -2.10
N GLU A 201 -25.57 -14.99 -2.81
CA GLU A 201 -27.03 -15.02 -2.58
C GLU A 201 -27.64 -16.43 -2.63
N GLY A 202 -27.13 -17.28 -3.52
CA GLY A 202 -27.54 -18.68 -3.60
C GLY A 202 -27.33 -19.48 -2.31
N ALA A 203 -26.28 -19.18 -1.53
CA ALA A 203 -26.03 -19.87 -0.25
C ALA A 203 -26.99 -19.41 0.86
N LEU A 204 -27.51 -18.18 0.76
CA LEU A 204 -28.42 -17.54 1.71
C LEU A 204 -29.90 -17.75 1.35
N THR A 205 -30.16 -18.20 0.12
CA THR A 205 -31.52 -18.43 -0.38
C THR A 205 -31.94 -19.87 -0.13
N THR A 206 -33.06 -20.04 0.56
CA THR A 206 -33.63 -21.37 0.86
C THR A 206 -33.93 -22.12 -0.44
N GLY A 207 -33.55 -23.39 -0.49
CA GLY A 207 -33.77 -24.23 -1.68
C GLY A 207 -32.90 -23.91 -2.91
N SER A 208 -32.04 -22.89 -2.85
CA SER A 208 -31.26 -22.44 -4.03
C SER A 208 -30.08 -23.36 -4.36
N LEU A 209 -29.23 -23.71 -3.38
CA LEU A 209 -28.12 -24.66 -3.59
C LEU A 209 -28.54 -26.11 -3.41
N LEU A 210 -29.46 -26.37 -2.48
CA LEU A 210 -29.99 -27.70 -2.19
C LEU A 210 -31.49 -27.71 -2.51
N PRO A 211 -31.89 -28.21 -3.69
CA PRO A 211 -33.30 -28.31 -4.06
C PRO A 211 -34.09 -29.10 -3.01
N GLY A 212 -35.22 -28.55 -2.55
CA GLY A 212 -36.07 -29.18 -1.53
C GLY A 212 -35.62 -28.96 -0.07
N SER A 213 -34.60 -28.13 0.17
CA SER A 213 -34.25 -27.67 1.52
C SER A 213 -35.17 -26.54 1.98
N ASP A 214 -35.73 -26.65 3.18
CA ASP A 214 -36.51 -25.60 3.86
C ASP A 214 -35.63 -24.58 4.60
N GLN A 215 -34.30 -24.72 4.48
CA GLN A 215 -33.32 -23.82 5.07
C GLN A 215 -32.27 -23.37 4.04
N PRO A 216 -31.66 -22.19 4.24
CA PRO A 216 -30.49 -21.78 3.46
C PRO A 216 -29.32 -22.74 3.69
N PHE A 217 -28.39 -22.78 2.73
CA PHE A 217 -27.25 -23.68 2.81
C PHE A 217 -26.25 -23.25 3.90
N THR A 218 -25.97 -21.95 4.00
CA THR A 218 -25.09 -21.43 5.04
C THR A 218 -25.85 -21.21 6.34
N PHE A 219 -25.23 -21.60 7.45
CA PHE A 219 -25.68 -21.30 8.81
C PHE A 219 -24.84 -20.18 9.45
N ASP A 220 -23.88 -19.60 8.72
CA ASP A 220 -22.96 -18.60 9.25
C ASP A 220 -23.58 -17.18 9.19
N PRO A 221 -23.87 -16.55 10.34
CA PRO A 221 -24.41 -15.19 10.38
C PRO A 221 -23.45 -14.14 9.79
N GLN A 222 -22.13 -14.40 9.76
CA GLN A 222 -21.17 -13.48 9.16
C GLN A 222 -21.34 -13.41 7.65
N MET A 223 -21.67 -14.53 6.99
CA MET A 223 -21.95 -14.55 5.55
C MET A 223 -23.22 -13.75 5.20
N LEU A 224 -24.24 -13.80 6.07
CA LEU A 224 -25.45 -12.97 5.92
C LEU A 224 -25.11 -11.48 6.07
N ALA A 225 -24.34 -11.10 7.09
CA ALA A 225 -23.93 -9.72 7.30
C ALA A 225 -23.13 -9.16 6.11
N ALA A 226 -22.21 -9.95 5.57
CA ALA A 226 -21.43 -9.58 4.39
C ALA A 226 -22.31 -9.36 3.14
N ALA A 227 -23.28 -10.23 2.90
CA ALA A 227 -24.22 -10.07 1.79
C ALA A 227 -25.08 -8.80 1.96
N GLN A 228 -25.56 -8.54 3.17
CA GLN A 228 -26.34 -7.32 3.47
C GLN A 228 -25.51 -6.05 3.27
N ALA A 229 -24.25 -6.03 3.71
CA ALA A 229 -23.35 -4.91 3.49
C ALA A 229 -23.12 -4.66 2.00
N ARG A 230 -22.90 -5.72 1.22
CA ARG A 230 -22.76 -5.62 -0.24
C ARG A 230 -24.01 -5.07 -0.90
N ARG A 231 -25.21 -5.53 -0.51
CA ARG A 231 -26.49 -5.00 -1.02
C ARG A 231 -26.65 -3.51 -0.72
N LYS A 232 -26.25 -3.06 0.47
CA LYS A 232 -26.30 -1.64 0.84
C LYS A 232 -25.33 -0.81 0.01
N ALA A 233 -24.10 -1.29 -0.18
CA ALA A 233 -23.09 -0.60 -0.98
C ALA A 233 -23.48 -0.47 -2.47
N HIS A 234 -24.21 -1.46 -3.00
CA HIS A 234 -24.67 -1.46 -4.40
C HIS A 234 -26.12 -0.98 -4.57
N ALA A 235 -26.77 -0.53 -3.49
CA ALA A 235 -28.11 0.03 -3.60
C ALA A 235 -27.99 1.33 -4.41
N PRO A 236 -28.75 1.52 -5.50
CA PRO A 236 -28.74 2.77 -6.23
C PRO A 236 -29.09 3.88 -5.24
N GLN A 237 -28.14 4.78 -5.01
CA GLN A 237 -28.38 5.96 -4.19
C GLN A 237 -29.49 6.74 -4.89
N PRO A 238 -30.60 7.08 -4.20
CA PRO A 238 -31.65 7.86 -4.83
C PRO A 238 -31.01 9.10 -5.41
N ALA A 239 -31.18 9.31 -6.73
CA ALA A 239 -30.75 10.54 -7.38
C ALA A 239 -31.28 11.69 -6.53
N SER A 240 -30.37 12.50 -5.97
CA SER A 240 -30.72 13.71 -5.22
C SER A 240 -31.49 14.63 -6.16
N GLY A 241 -32.80 14.46 -6.16
CA GLY A 241 -33.71 15.14 -7.06
C GLY A 241 -35.11 14.91 -6.52
N THR A 242 -35.54 15.79 -5.61
CA THR A 242 -36.94 16.22 -5.39
C THR A 242 -37.18 16.99 -4.07
N ASN A 243 -36.16 17.54 -3.41
CA ASN A 243 -36.35 18.64 -2.45
C ASN A 243 -35.10 19.53 -2.48
N GLY A 244 -35.27 20.85 -2.57
CA GLY A 244 -34.21 21.85 -2.77
C GLY A 244 -33.20 22.01 -1.63
N THR A 245 -32.77 20.92 -1.00
CA THR A 245 -31.69 20.86 -0.02
C THR A 245 -30.35 20.67 -0.73
N VAL A 246 -29.44 21.62 -0.55
CA VAL A 246 -28.05 21.55 -1.02
C VAL A 246 -27.38 20.30 -0.40
N PRO A 247 -26.64 19.49 -1.19
CA PRO A 247 -26.00 18.29 -0.67
C PRO A 247 -24.96 18.59 0.40
N VAL A 248 -24.71 17.59 1.25
CA VAL A 248 -23.69 17.63 2.31
C VAL A 248 -22.60 16.63 1.95
N SER A 249 -21.35 17.05 2.06
CA SER A 249 -20.19 16.17 1.85
C SER A 249 -20.22 14.98 2.82
N PRO A 250 -19.89 13.76 2.38
CA PRO A 250 -19.81 12.60 3.26
C PRO A 250 -18.71 12.73 4.33
N TRP A 251 -17.75 13.64 4.12
CA TRP A 251 -16.66 13.94 5.04
C TRP A 251 -16.93 15.16 5.93
N ALA A 252 -18.12 15.77 5.84
CA ALA A 252 -18.42 16.97 6.61
C ALA A 252 -18.48 16.70 8.13
N LEU A 253 -17.79 17.53 8.89
CA LEU A 253 -17.77 17.57 10.35
C LEU A 253 -18.14 18.97 10.85
N ALA A 254 -18.54 19.06 12.12
CA ALA A 254 -18.80 20.34 12.75
C ALA A 254 -17.54 21.22 12.78
N PRO A 255 -17.66 22.54 12.55
CA PRO A 255 -16.52 23.46 12.57
C PRO A 255 -15.87 23.54 13.95
N ARG A 256 -14.57 23.85 14.00
CA ARG A 256 -13.80 24.11 15.22
C ARG A 256 -13.31 25.56 15.22
N PRO A 257 -13.29 26.24 16.39
CA PRO A 257 -12.76 27.60 16.46
C PRO A 257 -11.27 27.61 16.11
N VAL A 258 -10.89 28.45 15.16
CA VAL A 258 -9.50 28.68 14.75
C VAL A 258 -8.98 29.90 15.51
N GLY A 259 -8.08 29.67 16.47
CA GLY A 259 -7.48 30.74 17.28
C GLY A 259 -6.06 31.06 16.84
N THR A 260 -5.12 30.19 17.19
CA THR A 260 -3.71 30.31 16.82
C THR A 260 -3.34 29.25 15.79
N VAL A 261 -2.72 29.68 14.68
CA VAL A 261 -2.32 28.83 13.56
C VAL A 261 -0.82 28.99 13.36
N ASN A 262 -0.11 27.87 13.16
CA ASN A 262 1.28 27.92 12.71
C ASN A 262 1.30 28.04 11.18
N ILE A 263 2.13 28.92 10.61
CA ILE A 263 2.27 29.12 9.16
C ILE A 263 2.50 27.80 8.42
N ASP A 264 3.29 26.87 8.96
CA ASP A 264 3.56 25.58 8.31
C ASP A 264 2.31 24.68 8.26
N ARG A 265 1.38 24.82 9.21
CA ARG A 265 0.09 24.12 9.17
C ARG A 265 -0.82 24.70 8.10
N ALA A 266 -0.85 26.02 7.95
CA ALA A 266 -1.59 26.67 6.88
C ALA A 266 -1.02 26.30 5.50
N VAL A 267 0.32 26.25 5.37
CA VAL A 267 1.01 25.76 4.17
C VAL A 267 0.68 24.29 3.91
N SER A 268 0.72 23.42 4.92
CA SER A 268 0.36 22.01 4.78
C SER A 268 -1.08 21.85 4.27
N ALA A 269 -2.02 22.67 4.76
CA ALA A 269 -3.41 22.60 4.36
C ALA A 269 -3.68 23.06 2.92
N ILE A 270 -3.02 24.14 2.46
CA ILE A 270 -3.20 24.60 1.07
C ILE A 270 -2.49 23.69 0.06
N VAL A 271 -1.40 23.02 0.47
CA VAL A 271 -0.66 22.08 -0.38
C VAL A 271 -1.36 20.73 -0.47
N ASN A 272 -1.81 20.19 0.67
CA ASN A 272 -2.48 18.89 0.74
C ASN A 272 -3.53 18.90 1.87
N PRO A 273 -4.76 19.39 1.58
CA PRO A 273 -5.81 19.49 2.59
C PRO A 273 -6.31 18.13 3.05
N GLY A 274 -6.30 17.11 2.18
CA GLY A 274 -6.70 15.74 2.54
C GLY A 274 -5.83 15.17 3.67
N ARG A 275 -4.51 15.37 3.58
CA ARG A 275 -3.58 14.98 4.64
C ARG A 275 -3.82 15.75 5.93
N THR A 276 -4.15 17.03 5.84
CA THR A 276 -4.48 17.87 7.01
C THR A 276 -5.77 17.38 7.68
N TYR A 277 -6.80 17.07 6.89
CA TYR A 277 -8.06 16.50 7.39
C TYR A 277 -7.84 15.17 8.11
N LEU A 278 -7.14 14.21 7.49
CA LEU A 278 -6.89 12.92 8.13
C LEU A 278 -6.01 13.05 9.38
N ARG A 279 -4.89 13.77 9.30
CA ARG A 279 -3.89 13.81 10.39
C ARG A 279 -4.26 14.76 11.52
N GLU A 280 -4.73 15.97 11.22
CA GLU A 280 -4.99 16.99 12.25
C GLU A 280 -6.42 16.96 12.78
N ARG A 281 -7.40 16.67 11.90
CA ARG A 281 -8.81 16.63 12.30
C ARG A 281 -9.23 15.26 12.82
N LEU A 282 -8.93 14.19 12.09
CA LEU A 282 -9.35 12.84 12.45
C LEU A 282 -8.33 12.07 13.31
N ASP A 283 -7.09 12.56 13.42
CA ASP A 283 -5.96 11.85 14.05
C ASP A 283 -5.75 10.44 13.47
N VAL A 284 -5.92 10.32 12.15
CA VAL A 284 -5.76 9.08 11.39
C VAL A 284 -4.46 9.13 10.62
N ARG A 285 -3.66 8.08 10.79
CA ARG A 285 -2.53 7.75 9.91
C ARG A 285 -2.87 6.46 9.18
N LEU A 286 -2.90 6.55 7.85
CA LEU A 286 -3.12 5.37 7.02
C LEU A 286 -1.90 4.45 7.14
N PRO A 287 -2.11 3.12 7.25
CA PRO A 287 -1.00 2.18 7.28
C PRO A 287 -0.27 2.24 5.95
N GLY A 288 1.02 2.54 5.99
CA GLY A 288 1.90 2.42 4.83
C GLY A 288 2.42 0.99 4.69
N ASP A 289 2.92 0.66 3.51
CA ASP A 289 3.64 -0.59 3.30
C ASP A 289 4.85 -0.66 4.24
N THR A 290 4.98 -1.75 4.97
CA THR A 290 6.21 -2.05 5.69
C THR A 290 7.31 -2.31 4.68
N GLU A 291 8.35 -1.47 4.70
CA GLU A 291 9.58 -1.72 3.95
C GLU A 291 10.10 -3.12 4.28
N THR A 292 10.08 -4.00 3.28
CA THR A 292 10.78 -5.27 3.35
C THR A 292 12.27 -4.99 3.21
N LEU A 293 13.06 -5.49 4.16
CA LEU A 293 14.51 -5.53 4.02
C LEU A 293 14.85 -6.28 2.74
N ASP A 294 15.60 -5.64 1.85
CA ASP A 294 16.14 -6.29 0.67
C ASP A 294 17.30 -7.21 1.10
N ASP A 295 17.23 -8.48 0.69
CA ASP A 295 18.29 -9.47 0.92
C ASP A 295 19.48 -9.29 -0.05
N GLY A 296 19.33 -8.42 -1.06
CA GLY A 296 20.34 -8.08 -2.04
C GLY A 296 21.35 -7.04 -1.53
N LEU A 297 22.61 -7.16 -2.01
CA LEU A 297 23.57 -6.06 -1.87
C LEU A 297 23.18 -4.95 -2.87
N PRO A 298 23.01 -3.68 -2.43
CA PRO A 298 22.60 -2.61 -3.33
C PRO A 298 23.68 -2.37 -4.40
N ILE A 299 23.31 -2.51 -5.67
CA ILE A 299 24.19 -2.22 -6.82
C ILE A 299 24.05 -0.78 -7.33
N GLY A 300 23.01 -0.09 -6.86
CA GLY A 300 22.69 1.29 -7.19
C GLY A 300 21.73 1.84 -6.14
N LEU A 301 21.48 3.14 -6.18
CA LEU A 301 20.46 3.78 -5.37
C LEU A 301 19.15 3.78 -6.14
N ASP A 302 18.08 3.43 -5.44
CA ASP A 302 16.73 3.61 -5.96
C ASP A 302 16.37 5.11 -5.95
N PRO A 303 15.27 5.51 -6.60
CA PRO A 303 14.84 6.91 -6.62
C PRO A 303 14.60 7.51 -5.23
N LEU A 304 14.13 6.69 -4.27
CA LEU A 304 13.86 7.14 -2.91
C LEU A 304 15.16 7.36 -2.14
N GLY A 305 16.12 6.43 -2.19
CA GLY A 305 17.45 6.57 -1.61
C GLY A 305 18.22 7.75 -2.20
N THR A 306 18.13 7.96 -3.51
CA THR A 306 18.72 9.14 -4.18
C THR A 306 18.10 10.44 -3.66
N SER A 307 16.77 10.48 -3.54
CA SER A 307 16.03 11.63 -2.99
C SER A 307 16.41 11.92 -1.54
N ALA A 308 16.53 10.88 -0.70
CA ALA A 308 16.93 10.99 0.69
C ALA A 308 18.37 11.54 0.83
N LEU A 309 19.31 11.04 0.03
CA LEU A 309 20.68 11.55 0.01
C LEU A 309 20.76 13.00 -0.43
N GLY A 310 20.07 13.39 -1.51
CA GLY A 310 20.10 14.78 -1.97
C GLY A 310 19.47 15.76 -0.97
N ARG A 311 18.38 15.36 -0.29
CA ARG A 311 17.82 16.13 0.83
C ARG A 311 18.82 16.28 1.97
N ALA A 312 19.48 15.19 2.35
CA ALA A 312 20.47 15.20 3.42
C ALA A 312 21.72 16.03 3.06
N LEU A 313 22.13 16.02 1.78
CA LEU A 313 23.23 16.84 1.29
C LEU A 313 22.85 18.32 1.29
N LEU A 314 21.71 18.72 0.75
CA LEU A 314 21.24 20.11 0.80
C LEU A 314 21.23 20.65 2.24
N GLU A 315 20.70 19.85 3.17
CA GLU A 315 20.66 20.25 4.58
C GLU A 315 22.06 20.36 5.19
N ALA A 316 22.98 19.46 4.85
CA ALA A 316 24.38 19.54 5.30
C ALA A 316 25.08 20.78 4.74
N ARG A 317 24.81 21.14 3.48
CA ARG A 317 25.35 22.34 2.83
C ARG A 317 24.86 23.63 3.47
N ARG A 318 23.58 23.71 3.88
CA ARG A 318 23.05 24.83 4.69
C ARG A 318 23.79 25.02 6.01
N HIS A 319 24.28 23.93 6.61
CA HIS A 319 25.09 23.98 7.83
C HIS A 319 26.60 24.18 7.57
N GLY A 320 27.00 24.46 6.33
CA GLY A 320 28.39 24.73 5.96
C GLY A 320 29.30 23.50 5.82
N VAL A 321 28.74 22.28 5.81
CA VAL A 321 29.52 21.05 5.66
C VAL A 321 30.04 20.92 4.22
N GLY A 322 31.29 20.51 4.03
CA GLY A 322 31.88 20.29 2.70
C GLY A 322 31.42 18.98 2.04
N PHE A 323 31.44 18.92 0.70
CA PHE A 323 31.04 17.72 -0.07
C PHE A 323 31.86 16.47 0.30
N ASP A 324 33.18 16.61 0.48
CA ASP A 324 34.07 15.50 0.83
C ASP A 324 33.79 14.97 2.25
N GLU A 325 33.57 15.87 3.20
CA GLU A 325 33.27 15.51 4.59
C GLU A 325 31.93 14.79 4.71
N TRP A 326 30.90 15.29 4.02
CA TRP A 326 29.61 14.65 3.95
C TRP A 326 29.69 13.27 3.28
N SER A 327 30.38 13.17 2.15
CA SER A 327 30.58 11.91 1.42
C SER A 327 31.29 10.85 2.27
N ALA A 328 32.31 11.24 3.03
CA ALA A 328 33.00 10.35 3.96
C ALA A 328 32.05 9.84 5.06
N THR A 329 31.18 10.70 5.58
CA THR A 329 30.21 10.36 6.62
C THR A 329 29.14 9.38 6.11
N VAL A 330 28.55 9.65 4.93
CA VAL A 330 27.52 8.79 4.36
C VAL A 330 28.06 7.40 4.04
N ARG A 331 29.30 7.28 3.57
CA ARG A 331 29.95 5.97 3.32
C ARG A 331 30.03 5.09 4.57
N LEU A 332 30.09 5.67 5.76
CA LEU A 332 30.12 4.93 7.03
C LEU A 332 28.74 4.41 7.45
N THR A 333 27.66 4.87 6.82
CA THR A 333 26.29 4.42 7.16
C THR A 333 25.94 3.05 6.59
N GLY A 334 26.71 2.55 5.62
CA GLY A 334 26.47 1.24 5.00
C GLY A 334 25.26 1.17 4.06
N THR A 335 24.66 2.32 3.73
CA THR A 335 23.48 2.41 2.83
C THR A 335 23.85 2.52 1.35
N LEU A 336 25.11 2.84 1.03
CA LEU A 336 25.58 3.02 -0.33
C LEU A 336 26.05 1.70 -0.97
N PRO A 337 25.99 1.60 -2.31
CA PRO A 337 26.62 0.51 -3.05
C PRO A 337 28.13 0.36 -2.74
N PRO A 338 28.70 -0.84 -2.87
CA PRO A 338 30.11 -1.06 -2.56
C PRO A 338 31.06 -0.39 -3.57
N GLY A 339 32.23 0.03 -3.09
CA GLY A 339 33.35 0.49 -3.94
C GLY A 339 32.99 1.69 -4.82
N ASP A 340 33.46 1.69 -6.07
CA ASP A 340 33.32 2.82 -7.00
C ASP A 340 31.86 3.15 -7.36
N LEU A 341 30.93 2.21 -7.17
CA LEU A 341 29.50 2.44 -7.38
C LEU A 341 28.94 3.50 -6.42
N SER A 342 29.41 3.53 -5.17
CA SER A 342 29.06 4.62 -4.25
C SER A 342 29.62 5.97 -4.69
N THR A 343 30.81 5.99 -5.30
CA THR A 343 31.40 7.24 -5.80
C THR A 343 30.56 7.81 -6.93
N ALA A 344 30.21 6.99 -7.93
CA ALA A 344 29.34 7.43 -9.02
C ALA A 344 27.97 7.93 -8.53
N ALA A 345 27.38 7.24 -7.54
CA ALA A 345 26.10 7.64 -6.95
C ALA A 345 26.20 8.97 -6.18
N LEU A 346 27.26 9.16 -5.40
CA LEU A 346 27.52 10.40 -4.67
C LEU A 346 27.81 11.55 -5.63
N ASP A 347 28.65 11.34 -6.65
CA ASP A 347 29.02 12.35 -7.64
C ASP A 347 27.79 12.87 -8.40
N ALA A 348 26.83 11.99 -8.72
CA ALA A 348 25.57 12.40 -9.35
C ALA A 348 24.75 13.32 -8.45
N VAL A 349 24.58 12.96 -7.18
CA VAL A 349 23.84 13.78 -6.20
C VAL A 349 24.57 15.09 -5.91
N ILE A 350 25.90 15.06 -5.80
CA ILE A 350 26.74 16.24 -5.59
C ILE A 350 26.62 17.20 -6.77
N GLY A 351 26.70 16.69 -8.01
CA GLY A 351 26.56 17.51 -9.21
C GLY A 351 25.22 18.23 -9.26
N GLU A 352 24.13 17.53 -8.94
CA GLU A 352 22.81 18.18 -8.86
C GLU A 352 22.75 19.24 -7.75
N VAL A 353 23.33 19.01 -6.58
CA VAL A 353 23.35 20.02 -5.51
C VAL A 353 24.25 21.21 -5.87
N GLN A 354 25.35 21.00 -6.61
CA GLN A 354 26.16 22.09 -7.16
C GLN A 354 25.36 22.94 -8.14
N ASP A 355 24.53 22.33 -8.98
CA ASP A 355 23.63 23.07 -9.87
C ASP A 355 22.61 23.91 -9.07
N PHE A 356 22.08 23.39 -7.94
CA PHE A 356 21.23 24.17 -7.04
C PHE A 356 21.97 25.38 -6.46
N GLU A 357 23.20 25.18 -5.96
CA GLU A 357 24.03 26.26 -5.41
C GLU A 357 24.34 27.33 -6.47
N ALA A 358 24.62 26.93 -7.72
CA ALA A 358 24.87 27.85 -8.83
C ALA A 358 23.63 28.69 -9.17
N VAL A 359 22.44 28.07 -9.17
CA VAL A 359 21.18 28.78 -9.36
C VAL A 359 20.97 29.78 -8.22
N LEU A 360 21.10 29.37 -6.95
CA LEU A 360 20.93 30.27 -5.81
C LEU A 360 21.90 31.45 -5.85
N GLN A 361 23.15 31.20 -6.24
CA GLN A 361 24.15 32.25 -6.42
C GLN A 361 23.74 33.27 -7.50
N ALA A 362 23.17 32.82 -8.62
CA ALA A 362 22.62 33.71 -9.65
C ALA A 362 21.49 34.60 -9.11
N TRP A 363 20.69 34.05 -8.19
CA TRP A 363 19.65 34.78 -7.45
C TRP A 363 20.18 35.64 -6.30
N SER A 364 21.50 35.73 -6.13
CA SER A 364 22.17 36.41 -5.00
C SER A 364 21.73 35.88 -3.63
N VAL A 365 21.42 34.58 -3.55
CA VAL A 365 21.10 33.88 -2.32
C VAL A 365 22.25 32.94 -1.97
N ASP A 366 22.72 33.00 -0.74
CA ASP A 366 23.65 32.03 -0.16
C ASP A 366 22.90 31.20 0.89
N ASP A 367 22.55 29.96 0.55
CA ASP A 367 21.74 29.07 1.42
C ASP A 367 22.43 28.78 2.76
N SER A 368 23.77 28.94 2.84
CA SER A 368 24.55 28.70 4.05
C SER A 368 24.51 29.86 5.06
N THR A 369 24.04 31.03 4.64
CA THR A 369 23.98 32.25 5.46
C THR A 369 22.57 32.83 5.54
N THR A 370 21.54 32.02 5.25
CA THR A 370 20.15 32.45 5.33
C THR A 370 19.70 32.70 6.77
N ASP A 371 18.96 33.79 6.96
CA ASP A 371 18.31 34.16 8.19
C ASP A 371 16.95 33.45 8.36
N GLU A 372 16.50 33.37 9.61
CA GLU A 372 15.12 33.00 9.97
C GLU A 372 14.35 34.25 10.40
N VAL A 373 13.17 34.47 9.83
CA VAL A 373 12.27 35.55 10.23
C VAL A 373 11.08 34.98 11.00
N ASP A 374 10.92 35.41 12.26
CA ASP A 374 9.76 35.06 13.09
C ASP A 374 8.50 35.72 12.53
N ILE A 375 7.45 34.93 12.35
CA ILE A 375 6.11 35.39 11.97
C ILE A 375 5.25 35.49 13.22
N ALA A 376 4.66 36.67 13.45
CA ALA A 376 3.71 36.92 14.52
C ALA A 376 2.73 38.02 14.10
N LEU A 377 1.61 37.63 13.49
CA LEU A 377 0.65 38.56 12.88
C LEU A 377 -0.79 38.15 13.17
N GLN A 378 -1.66 39.15 13.31
CA GLN A 378 -3.10 38.96 13.47
C GLN A 378 -3.81 39.26 12.14
N VAL A 379 -4.63 38.31 11.68
CA VAL A 379 -5.40 38.44 10.43
C VAL A 379 -6.86 38.19 10.73
N ASP A 380 -7.72 39.10 10.30
CA ASP A 380 -9.16 38.92 10.37
C ASP A 380 -9.64 38.09 9.17
N VAL A 381 -10.17 36.91 9.44
CA VAL A 381 -10.58 35.94 8.43
C VAL A 381 -12.07 35.64 8.56
N ARG A 382 -12.81 35.76 7.45
CA ARG A 382 -14.21 35.33 7.38
C ARG A 382 -14.26 33.89 6.86
N PHE A 383 -14.60 32.94 7.73
CA PHE A 383 -14.74 31.52 7.39
C PHE A 383 -16.12 31.13 6.84
N GLY A 384 -17.17 31.91 7.15
CA GLY A 384 -18.55 31.66 6.73
C GLY A 384 -19.37 32.95 6.66
N GLU A 385 -20.69 32.87 6.76
CA GLU A 385 -21.58 34.05 6.70
C GLU A 385 -21.51 34.99 7.92
N GLY A 386 -20.75 34.61 8.96
CA GLY A 386 -20.59 35.37 10.19
C GLY A 386 -19.54 36.49 10.14
N ASP A 387 -19.31 37.08 11.31
CA ASP A 387 -18.28 38.11 11.50
C ASP A 387 -16.86 37.55 11.29
N PRO A 388 -15.91 38.38 10.81
CA PRO A 388 -14.51 37.99 10.74
C PRO A 388 -13.98 37.54 12.09
N THR A 389 -13.21 36.45 12.10
CA THR A 389 -12.52 35.93 13.27
C THR A 389 -11.07 36.38 13.24
N ALA A 390 -10.58 36.94 14.35
CA ALA A 390 -9.17 37.30 14.50
C ALA A 390 -8.33 36.03 14.71
N VAL A 391 -7.49 35.69 13.73
CA VAL A 391 -6.58 34.54 13.77
C VAL A 391 -5.17 35.03 14.05
N GLN A 392 -4.52 34.42 15.05
CA GLN A 392 -3.10 34.66 15.34
C GLN A 392 -2.25 33.69 14.52
N LEU A 393 -1.52 34.20 13.54
CA LEU A 393 -0.57 33.44 12.76
C LEU A 393 0.82 33.56 13.38
N MET A 394 1.43 32.41 13.65
CA MET A 394 2.77 32.31 14.24
C MET A 394 3.66 31.37 13.45
N GLY A 395 4.98 31.47 13.62
CA GLY A 395 5.93 30.50 13.11
C GLY A 395 7.20 31.17 12.62
N LYS A 396 7.88 30.54 11.67
CA LYS A 396 9.12 31.06 11.10
C LYS A 396 9.12 30.88 9.59
N VAL A 397 9.72 31.83 8.89
CA VAL A 397 10.13 31.65 7.50
C VAL A 397 11.64 31.54 7.48
N VAL A 398 12.13 30.39 7.01
CA VAL A 398 13.56 30.08 6.86
C VAL A 398 14.00 30.37 5.43
N GLY A 399 15.31 30.47 5.19
CA GLY A 399 15.85 30.68 3.84
C GLY A 399 15.82 32.16 3.41
N VAL A 400 15.83 33.10 4.36
CA VAL A 400 15.76 34.53 4.05
C VAL A 400 17.16 35.09 3.81
N SER A 401 17.40 35.68 2.65
CA SER A 401 18.64 36.39 2.32
C SER A 401 18.30 37.81 1.87
N GLY A 402 18.54 38.79 2.75
CA GLY A 402 18.15 40.18 2.51
C GLY A 402 16.63 40.33 2.35
N THR A 403 16.16 40.65 1.14
CA THR A 403 14.73 40.78 0.80
C THR A 403 14.21 39.59 -0.02
N ARG A 404 14.98 38.51 -0.13
CA ARG A 404 14.62 37.32 -0.90
C ARG A 404 14.45 36.11 0.00
N VAL A 405 13.50 35.25 -0.33
CA VAL A 405 13.27 33.97 0.34
C VAL A 405 13.59 32.84 -0.62
N ALA A 406 14.48 31.93 -0.26
CA ALA A 406 14.74 30.73 -1.04
C ALA A 406 14.08 29.50 -0.41
N ASP A 407 13.33 28.77 -1.22
CA ASP A 407 12.80 27.43 -0.89
C ASP A 407 13.49 26.41 -1.80
N THR A 408 14.51 25.75 -1.27
CA THR A 408 15.26 24.72 -1.98
C THR A 408 14.71 23.34 -1.63
N ARG A 409 14.26 22.60 -2.64
CA ARG A 409 13.67 21.26 -2.46
C ARG A 409 14.30 20.25 -3.40
N TYR A 410 14.94 19.22 -2.84
CA TYR A 410 15.42 18.06 -3.60
C TYR A 410 14.24 17.14 -4.01
N ALA A 411 13.36 17.66 -4.85
CA ALA A 411 12.19 17.00 -5.39
C ALA A 411 11.90 17.58 -6.78
N ARG A 412 11.18 16.83 -7.63
CA ARG A 412 10.69 17.36 -8.91
C ARG A 412 9.70 18.51 -8.68
N PRO A 413 9.59 19.46 -9.64
CA PRO A 413 8.65 20.56 -9.54
C PRO A 413 7.22 20.03 -9.41
N ARG A 414 6.46 20.65 -8.50
CA ARG A 414 5.02 20.45 -8.36
C ARG A 414 4.35 21.80 -8.24
N ALA A 415 3.19 21.93 -8.85
CA ALA A 415 2.38 23.13 -8.77
C ALA A 415 2.21 23.57 -7.30
N SER A 416 1.72 22.69 -6.44
CA SER A 416 1.48 22.97 -5.02
C SER A 416 2.65 23.56 -4.23
N GLN A 417 3.91 23.33 -4.65
CA GLN A 417 5.07 23.97 -4.03
C GLN A 417 5.02 25.50 -4.14
N ARG A 418 4.49 26.03 -5.26
CA ARG A 418 4.26 27.48 -5.45
C ARG A 418 3.23 28.03 -4.47
N LEU A 419 2.14 27.31 -4.20
CA LEU A 419 1.15 27.72 -3.20
C LEU A 419 1.77 27.84 -1.81
N GLY A 420 2.58 26.85 -1.42
CA GLY A 420 3.26 26.87 -0.14
C GLY A 420 4.28 28.00 -0.01
N LEU A 421 5.04 28.29 -1.07
CA LEU A 421 5.98 29.41 -1.09
C LEU A 421 5.27 30.76 -1.08
N ALA A 422 4.22 30.93 -1.89
CA ALA A 422 3.42 32.14 -1.94
C ALA A 422 2.76 32.47 -0.59
N LEU A 423 2.32 31.46 0.17
CA LEU A 423 1.73 31.67 1.49
C LEU A 423 2.76 32.15 2.53
N ARG A 424 4.00 31.63 2.48
CA ARG A 424 5.10 32.12 3.33
C ARG A 424 5.52 33.54 2.94
N LEU A 425 5.64 33.80 1.64
CA LEU A 425 5.93 35.13 1.11
C LEU A 425 4.86 36.15 1.50
N ALA A 426 3.58 35.73 1.49
CA ALA A 426 2.46 36.58 1.89
C ALA A 426 2.55 36.98 3.37
N ALA A 427 2.91 36.04 4.25
CA ALA A 427 3.08 36.31 5.66
C ALA A 427 4.20 37.34 5.91
N LEU A 428 5.33 37.22 5.22
CA LEU A 428 6.43 38.19 5.29
C LEU A 428 6.02 39.57 4.78
N GLN A 429 5.38 39.63 3.61
CA GLN A 429 4.95 40.90 3.02
C GLN A 429 3.92 41.63 3.87
N VAL A 430 3.03 40.91 4.57
CA VAL A 430 2.04 41.49 5.48
C VAL A 430 2.69 41.99 6.78
N GLN A 431 3.69 41.28 7.30
CA GLN A 431 4.39 41.67 8.53
C GLN A 431 5.35 42.84 8.32
N HIS A 432 6.00 42.91 7.16
CA HIS A 432 6.95 43.95 6.77
C HIS A 432 6.53 44.63 5.46
N PRO A 433 5.48 45.48 5.46
CA PRO A 433 4.93 46.13 4.28
C PRO A 433 5.92 47.02 3.51
N GLU A 434 6.93 47.53 4.20
CA GLU A 434 7.97 48.41 3.65
C GLU A 434 9.00 47.69 2.78
N THR A 435 9.10 46.37 2.92
CA THR A 435 10.09 45.55 2.21
C THR A 435 9.47 44.99 0.93
N ASP A 436 10.24 45.05 -0.17
CA ASP A 436 9.90 44.39 -1.41
C ASP A 436 10.38 42.93 -1.35
N TRP A 437 9.53 42.06 -0.81
CA TRP A 437 9.86 40.65 -0.71
C TRP A 437 9.64 39.94 -2.05
N SER A 438 10.64 39.17 -2.46
CA SER A 438 10.49 38.15 -3.51
C SER A 438 10.93 36.79 -3.01
N ALA A 439 10.49 35.73 -3.67
CA ALA A 439 10.88 34.38 -3.35
C ALA A 439 11.37 33.64 -4.58
N VAL A 440 12.23 32.64 -4.39
CA VAL A 440 12.68 31.71 -5.43
C VAL A 440 12.46 30.28 -4.96
N LEU A 441 11.79 29.48 -5.77
CA LEU A 441 11.65 28.04 -5.61
C LEU A 441 12.67 27.35 -6.50
N VAL A 442 13.59 26.57 -5.92
CA VAL A 442 14.57 25.77 -6.66
C VAL A 442 14.28 24.30 -6.45
N THR A 443 14.08 23.56 -7.55
CA THR A 443 13.70 22.14 -7.53
C THR A 443 14.61 21.31 -8.43
N ARG A 444 14.53 19.97 -8.33
CA ARG A 444 15.22 19.10 -9.29
C ARG A 444 14.60 19.24 -10.67
N LYS A 445 15.35 18.82 -11.69
CA LYS A 445 14.86 18.73 -13.07
C LYS A 445 13.59 17.87 -13.17
N ALA A 446 12.66 18.26 -14.04
CA ALA A 446 11.43 17.49 -14.25
C ALA A 446 11.73 16.18 -14.98
N SER A 447 12.67 16.24 -15.92
CA SER A 447 13.22 15.12 -16.68
C SER A 447 14.75 15.18 -16.70
N ASP A 448 15.41 14.01 -16.79
CA ASP A 448 16.88 13.93 -16.94
C ASP A 448 17.36 14.54 -18.26
N SER A 449 16.47 14.76 -19.23
CA SER A 449 16.73 15.46 -20.48
C SER A 449 16.83 16.98 -20.34
N ASP A 450 16.37 17.54 -19.22
CA ASP A 450 16.32 18.99 -19.03
C ASP A 450 17.73 19.55 -18.85
N ARG A 451 18.01 20.68 -19.52
CA ARG A 451 19.36 21.24 -19.55
C ARG A 451 19.71 21.95 -18.25
N ALA A 452 18.78 22.68 -17.66
CA ALA A 452 19.00 23.52 -16.49
C ALA A 452 18.17 23.07 -15.28
N THR A 453 18.66 23.39 -14.08
CA THR A 453 17.91 23.22 -12.83
C THR A 453 16.84 24.31 -12.75
N PRO A 454 15.54 23.95 -12.61
CA PRO A 454 14.47 24.93 -12.64
C PRO A 454 14.47 25.83 -11.40
N ALA A 455 14.26 27.12 -11.64
CA ALA A 455 14.07 28.15 -10.62
C ALA A 455 12.84 28.98 -10.95
N ILE A 456 11.91 29.14 -10.00
CA ILE A 456 10.70 29.94 -10.19
C ILE A 456 10.71 31.09 -9.19
N GLY A 457 10.81 32.31 -9.70
CA GLY A 457 10.67 33.53 -8.91
C GLY A 457 9.23 33.93 -8.70
N LEU A 458 8.86 34.36 -7.48
CA LEU A 458 7.55 34.87 -7.13
C LEU A 458 7.67 36.25 -6.48
N ARG A 459 6.82 37.19 -6.88
CA ARG A 459 6.61 38.46 -6.18
C ARG A 459 5.12 38.81 -6.18
N PHE A 460 4.60 39.37 -5.09
CA PHE A 460 3.21 39.86 -5.11
C PHE A 460 3.10 41.14 -5.95
N ARG A 461 2.04 41.22 -6.76
CA ARG A 461 1.76 42.37 -7.62
C ARG A 461 1.42 43.62 -6.80
N GLY A 462 1.56 44.78 -7.42
CA GLY A 462 1.32 46.09 -6.79
C GLY A 462 2.56 46.69 -6.15
N VAL A 463 2.41 47.90 -5.58
CA VAL A 463 3.51 48.65 -4.96
C VAL A 463 3.12 49.10 -3.55
N GLY A 464 4.00 48.90 -2.58
CA GLY A 464 3.81 49.32 -1.19
C GLY A 464 2.56 48.71 -0.54
N ALA A 465 1.58 49.55 -0.19
CA ALA A 465 0.35 49.12 0.49
C ALA A 465 -0.49 48.17 -0.38
N GLU A 466 -0.59 48.42 -1.69
CA GLU A 466 -1.35 47.58 -2.63
C GLU A 466 -0.81 46.14 -2.68
N ARG A 467 0.53 46.00 -2.64
CA ARG A 467 1.19 44.69 -2.57
C ARG A 467 0.86 43.96 -1.27
N SER A 468 0.87 44.69 -0.16
CA SER A 468 0.55 44.14 1.16
C SER A 468 -0.92 43.72 1.26
N ASP A 469 -1.83 44.43 0.60
CA ASP A 469 -3.25 44.07 0.52
C ASP A 469 -3.46 42.81 -0.34
N THR A 470 -2.78 42.72 -1.48
CA THR A 470 -2.79 41.53 -2.34
C THR A 470 -2.23 40.31 -1.60
N ALA A 471 -1.10 40.45 -0.92
CA ALA A 471 -0.52 39.42 -0.07
C ALA A 471 -1.47 39.00 1.06
N ARG A 472 -2.13 39.97 1.71
CA ARG A 472 -3.13 39.71 2.76
C ARG A 472 -4.31 38.92 2.23
N ALA A 473 -4.81 39.22 1.03
CA ALA A 473 -5.90 38.46 0.41
C ALA A 473 -5.52 36.99 0.19
N PHE A 474 -4.31 36.72 -0.30
CA PHE A 474 -3.82 35.35 -0.47
C PHE A 474 -3.61 34.63 0.88
N LEU A 475 -3.09 35.34 1.89
CA LEU A 475 -2.93 34.81 3.25
C LEU A 475 -4.27 34.41 3.88
N VAL A 476 -5.29 35.25 3.73
CA VAL A 476 -6.67 34.97 4.15
C VAL A 476 -7.20 33.72 3.44
N ARG A 477 -6.95 33.59 2.12
CA ARG A 477 -7.37 32.41 1.35
C ARG A 477 -6.74 31.12 1.88
N GLY A 478 -5.44 31.13 2.18
CA GLY A 478 -4.76 29.98 2.78
C GLY A 478 -5.35 29.60 4.15
N LEU A 479 -5.70 30.58 4.98
CA LEU A 479 -6.36 30.32 6.27
C LEU A 479 -7.79 29.78 6.12
N GLN A 480 -8.54 30.23 5.10
CA GLN A 480 -9.86 29.68 4.79
C GLN A 480 -9.76 28.21 4.34
N VAL A 481 -8.77 27.87 3.51
CA VAL A 481 -8.50 26.47 3.13
C VAL A 481 -8.09 25.64 4.35
N PHE A 482 -7.28 26.19 5.26
CA PHE A 482 -6.91 25.53 6.50
C PHE A 482 -8.12 25.20 7.38
N GLU A 483 -9.01 26.16 7.61
CA GLU A 483 -10.25 25.90 8.37
C GLU A 483 -11.13 24.87 7.67
N TRP A 484 -11.24 24.97 6.34
CA TRP A 484 -12.03 24.03 5.55
C TRP A 484 -11.48 22.60 5.63
N ALA A 485 -10.16 22.43 5.54
CA ALA A 485 -9.49 21.14 5.71
C ALA A 485 -9.66 20.56 7.13
N LEU A 486 -10.08 21.35 8.12
CA LEU A 486 -10.41 20.84 9.46
C LEU A 486 -11.88 20.44 9.63
N ARG A 487 -12.73 20.68 8.64
CA ARG A 487 -14.15 20.34 8.70
C ARG A 487 -14.62 19.45 7.56
N ASP A 488 -13.90 19.34 6.46
CA ASP A 488 -14.30 18.53 5.31
C ASP A 488 -13.09 18.10 4.45
N ALA A 489 -13.30 17.12 3.59
CA ALA A 489 -12.37 16.80 2.52
C ALA A 489 -12.49 17.84 1.40
N VAL A 490 -11.48 18.71 1.29
CA VAL A 490 -11.41 19.74 0.25
C VAL A 490 -10.95 19.11 -1.07
N PRO A 491 -11.68 19.28 -2.20
CA PRO A 491 -11.30 18.74 -3.50
C PRO A 491 -10.20 19.60 -4.16
N LEU A 492 -9.05 19.70 -3.48
CA LEU A 492 -7.86 20.41 -3.93
C LEU A 492 -6.69 19.43 -3.95
N PHE A 493 -6.07 19.29 -5.11
CA PHE A 493 -5.07 18.29 -5.44
C PHE A 493 -3.74 18.95 -5.81
N GLU A 494 -2.62 18.28 -5.55
CA GLU A 494 -1.28 18.86 -5.68
C GLU A 494 -0.92 19.24 -7.13
N ARG A 495 -1.42 18.49 -8.12
CA ARG A 495 -1.13 18.67 -9.54
C ARG A 495 -2.40 18.94 -10.35
N ALA A 496 -3.46 18.18 -10.11
CA ALA A 496 -4.65 18.25 -10.96
C ALA A 496 -5.36 19.60 -10.86
N SER A 497 -5.37 20.23 -9.68
CA SER A 497 -6.14 21.45 -9.46
C SER A 497 -5.65 22.66 -10.26
N GLU A 498 -4.36 22.79 -10.54
CA GLU A 498 -3.90 23.88 -11.41
C GLU A 498 -4.39 23.67 -12.85
N ALA A 499 -4.24 22.45 -13.37
CA ALA A 499 -4.69 22.09 -14.71
C ALA A 499 -6.22 22.26 -14.85
N MET A 500 -6.99 21.93 -13.80
CA MET A 500 -8.44 22.17 -13.76
C MET A 500 -8.78 23.66 -13.78
N ALA A 501 -8.06 24.50 -13.02
CA ALA A 501 -8.27 25.95 -13.02
C ALA A 501 -7.99 26.60 -14.39
N GLY A 502 -7.01 26.06 -15.14
CA GLY A 502 -6.71 26.46 -16.52
C GLY A 502 -7.56 25.77 -17.60
N ALA A 503 -8.55 24.96 -17.22
CA ALA A 503 -9.36 24.14 -18.13
C ALA A 503 -8.54 23.19 -19.07
N ASN A 504 -7.35 22.76 -18.63
CA ASN A 504 -6.49 21.80 -19.33
C ASN A 504 -6.84 20.36 -18.90
N TRP A 505 -7.97 19.85 -19.39
CA TRP A 505 -8.56 18.58 -18.94
C TRP A 505 -7.69 17.35 -19.20
N GLY A 506 -6.97 17.29 -20.32
CA GLY A 506 -6.10 16.15 -20.64
C GLY A 506 -4.95 16.00 -19.64
N SER A 507 -4.37 17.12 -19.20
CA SER A 507 -3.35 17.11 -18.15
C SER A 507 -3.96 16.87 -16.78
N ALA A 508 -5.16 17.41 -16.52
CA ALA A 508 -5.86 17.22 -15.25
C ALA A 508 -6.15 15.75 -14.94
N ASP A 509 -6.59 14.94 -15.91
CA ASP A 509 -6.82 13.50 -15.73
C ASP A 509 -5.53 12.78 -15.33
N THR A 510 -4.46 12.97 -16.11
CA THR A 510 -3.16 12.34 -15.85
C THR A 510 -2.58 12.79 -14.50
N HIS A 511 -2.80 14.04 -14.11
CA HIS A 511 -2.36 14.56 -12.83
C HIS A 511 -3.18 14.01 -11.68
N LEU A 512 -4.50 13.86 -11.83
CA LEU A 512 -5.38 13.29 -10.82
C LEU A 512 -5.03 11.82 -10.55
N GLU A 513 -4.78 11.03 -11.59
CA GLU A 513 -4.31 9.64 -11.43
C GLU A 513 -3.02 9.55 -10.61
N ASN A 514 -2.13 10.53 -10.74
CA ASN A 514 -0.91 10.58 -9.95
C ASN A 514 -1.14 11.09 -8.52
N ASP A 515 -2.05 12.04 -8.33
CA ASP A 515 -2.40 12.57 -7.01
C ASP A 515 -3.14 11.50 -6.17
N LEU A 516 -3.96 10.65 -6.79
CA LEU A 516 -4.64 9.52 -6.15
C LEU A 516 -3.71 8.41 -5.63
N LYS A 517 -2.42 8.45 -6.00
CA LYS A 517 -1.39 7.55 -5.43
C LYS A 517 -0.93 7.98 -4.03
N ASP A 518 -1.19 9.23 -3.62
CA ASP A 518 -0.97 9.64 -2.23
C ASP A 518 -2.04 9.00 -1.34
N ASP A 519 -1.63 8.33 -0.27
CA ASP A 519 -2.53 7.57 0.59
C ASP A 519 -3.73 8.39 1.07
N ALA A 520 -3.51 9.66 1.45
CA ALA A 520 -4.57 10.49 2.00
C ALA A 520 -5.58 10.90 0.92
N VAL A 521 -5.09 11.27 -0.26
CA VAL A 521 -5.91 11.65 -1.41
C VAL A 521 -6.67 10.44 -1.94
N GLY A 522 -5.97 9.31 -2.16
CA GLY A 522 -6.57 8.06 -2.64
C GLY A 522 -7.60 7.48 -1.69
N PHE A 523 -7.44 7.64 -0.37
CA PHE A 523 -8.45 7.22 0.61
C PHE A 523 -9.72 8.09 0.57
N LEU A 524 -9.57 9.41 0.47
CA LEU A 524 -10.71 10.34 0.51
C LEU A 524 -11.48 10.41 -0.80
N TRP A 525 -10.79 10.18 -1.92
CA TRP A 525 -11.29 10.36 -3.29
C TRP A 525 -11.11 9.09 -4.14
N ALA A 526 -11.21 7.91 -3.51
CA ALA A 526 -11.13 6.63 -4.21
C ALA A 526 -12.11 6.58 -5.40
N ASP A 527 -11.65 6.04 -6.53
CA ASP A 527 -12.42 5.87 -7.77
C ASP A 527 -13.02 7.17 -8.35
N THR A 528 -12.52 8.35 -7.95
CA THR A 528 -13.01 9.65 -8.44
C THR A 528 -12.31 10.03 -9.75
N SER A 529 -13.10 10.41 -10.76
CA SER A 529 -12.61 10.97 -12.03
C SER A 529 -12.68 12.50 -12.08
N VAL A 530 -12.02 13.14 -13.07
CA VAL A 530 -12.16 14.60 -13.28
C VAL A 530 -13.59 14.97 -13.68
N ASP A 531 -14.28 14.12 -14.43
CA ASP A 531 -15.70 14.31 -14.77
C ASP A 531 -16.56 14.33 -13.49
N ASP A 532 -16.32 13.41 -12.54
CA ASP A 532 -17.03 13.42 -11.24
C ASP A 532 -16.78 14.72 -10.47
N LEU A 533 -15.55 15.24 -10.48
CA LEU A 533 -15.19 16.50 -9.82
C LEU A 533 -15.83 17.73 -10.49
N ARG A 534 -16.02 17.68 -11.82
CA ARG A 534 -16.67 18.73 -12.61
C ARG A 534 -18.19 18.72 -12.44
N ASP A 535 -18.77 17.54 -12.25
CA ASP A 535 -20.21 17.38 -12.15
C ASP A 535 -20.69 17.42 -10.68
N ALA A 536 -19.77 17.32 -9.71
CA ALA A 536 -20.06 17.41 -8.29
C ALA A 536 -20.68 18.78 -7.93
N PRO A 537 -21.87 18.82 -7.30
CA PRO A 537 -22.50 20.07 -6.89
C PRO A 537 -21.79 20.71 -5.69
N LEU A 538 -21.90 22.03 -5.58
CA LEU A 538 -21.51 22.77 -4.37
C LEU A 538 -22.29 22.26 -3.15
N CYS A 539 -21.62 22.24 -2.00
CA CYS A 539 -22.15 21.74 -0.74
C CYS A 539 -22.50 22.89 0.22
N ALA A 540 -23.45 22.65 1.13
CA ALA A 540 -23.89 23.66 2.11
C ALA A 540 -22.78 24.12 3.08
N GLY A 541 -21.68 23.36 3.15
CA GLY A 541 -20.49 23.69 3.92
C GLY A 541 -19.37 24.33 3.10
N ASP A 542 -19.54 24.72 1.85
CA ASP A 542 -18.43 25.32 1.11
C ASP A 542 -18.16 26.79 1.54
N PRO A 543 -16.93 27.31 1.38
CA PRO A 543 -16.60 28.69 1.75
C PRO A 543 -17.47 29.74 1.02
N PRO A 544 -17.75 30.89 1.65
CA PRO A 544 -18.54 31.94 1.02
C PRO A 544 -17.83 32.51 -0.21
N GLY A 545 -18.58 32.66 -1.31
CA GLY A 545 -18.06 33.15 -2.60
C GLY A 545 -17.43 32.09 -3.50
N LEU A 546 -17.44 30.81 -3.11
CA LEU A 546 -17.02 29.71 -3.99
C LEU A 546 -18.01 29.55 -5.16
N GLY A 547 -17.50 29.57 -6.41
CA GLY A 547 -18.30 29.30 -7.61
C GLY A 547 -19.36 30.36 -7.96
N ALA A 548 -19.29 31.56 -7.38
CA ALA A 548 -20.30 32.62 -7.56
C ALA A 548 -20.44 33.10 -9.02
N ASP A 549 -19.38 32.97 -9.82
CA ASP A 549 -19.31 33.53 -11.18
C ASP A 549 -19.16 32.48 -12.30
N SER A 550 -18.79 31.22 -12.00
CA SER A 550 -18.41 30.24 -13.04
C SER A 550 -19.46 29.15 -13.34
N GLY A 551 -20.40 28.89 -12.43
CA GLY A 551 -21.35 27.78 -12.57
C GLY A 551 -20.69 26.39 -12.64
N ALA A 552 -19.40 26.31 -12.30
CA ALA A 552 -18.59 25.11 -12.35
C ALA A 552 -18.91 24.18 -11.16
N GLY A 553 -18.66 22.88 -11.33
CA GLY A 553 -18.76 21.93 -10.22
C GLY A 553 -17.73 22.20 -9.13
N ARG A 554 -17.97 21.58 -7.97
CA ARG A 554 -17.25 21.82 -6.72
C ARG A 554 -15.74 21.69 -6.85
N GLY A 555 -15.23 20.68 -7.56
CA GLY A 555 -13.78 20.50 -7.73
C GLY A 555 -13.14 21.63 -8.54
N VAL A 556 -13.78 22.03 -9.63
CA VAL A 556 -13.32 23.12 -10.51
C VAL A 556 -13.42 24.48 -9.81
N ALA A 557 -14.53 24.73 -9.11
CA ALA A 557 -14.72 25.96 -8.36
C ALA A 557 -13.64 26.15 -7.27
N VAL A 558 -13.21 25.07 -6.60
CA VAL A 558 -12.11 25.10 -5.62
C VAL A 558 -10.77 25.37 -6.28
N ALA A 559 -10.51 24.71 -7.41
CA ALA A 559 -9.32 24.94 -8.20
C ALA A 559 -9.20 26.42 -8.62
N GLU A 560 -10.25 26.99 -9.24
CA GLU A 560 -10.31 28.40 -9.63
C GLU A 560 -10.15 29.34 -8.42
N TRP A 561 -10.79 29.02 -7.30
CA TRP A 561 -10.78 29.86 -6.09
C TRP A 561 -9.41 29.96 -5.41
N VAL A 562 -8.55 28.96 -5.56
CA VAL A 562 -7.19 28.97 -5.00
C VAL A 562 -6.17 29.42 -6.06
N TRP A 563 -6.16 28.77 -7.22
CA TRP A 563 -5.18 29.01 -8.28
C TRP A 563 -5.43 30.30 -9.04
N GLY A 564 -6.68 30.67 -9.29
CA GLY A 564 -7.03 31.94 -9.90
C GLY A 564 -6.52 33.12 -9.05
N LEU A 565 -6.73 33.06 -7.73
CA LEU A 565 -6.21 34.09 -6.83
C LEU A 565 -4.68 34.16 -6.85
N LEU A 566 -3.97 33.01 -6.92
CA LEU A 566 -2.52 33.01 -7.05
C LEU A 566 -2.06 33.72 -8.33
N HIS A 567 -2.65 33.37 -9.49
CA HIS A 567 -2.29 33.95 -10.79
C HIS A 567 -2.60 35.44 -10.89
N GLU A 568 -3.67 35.89 -10.22
CA GLU A 568 -4.02 37.31 -10.13
C GLU A 568 -3.10 38.08 -9.17
N SER A 569 -2.66 37.43 -8.08
CA SER A 569 -1.94 38.08 -6.97
C SER A 569 -0.42 38.11 -7.18
N VAL A 570 0.13 37.17 -7.94
CA VAL A 570 1.57 36.96 -8.07
C VAL A 570 2.03 37.28 -9.50
N GLU A 571 3.21 37.86 -9.61
CA GLU A 571 3.97 37.95 -10.86
C GLU A 571 5.21 37.08 -10.75
N TYR A 572 5.53 36.39 -11.84
CA TYR A 572 6.76 35.62 -11.95
C TYR A 572 7.92 36.56 -12.28
N VAL A 573 9.05 36.37 -11.62
CA VAL A 573 10.22 37.23 -11.77
C VAL A 573 11.45 36.41 -12.13
N ASP A 574 12.40 37.02 -12.83
CA ASP A 574 13.74 36.46 -13.08
C ASP A 574 14.70 36.73 -11.89
N HIS A 575 15.94 36.24 -12.00
CA HIS A 575 16.99 36.45 -10.99
C HIS A 575 17.37 37.93 -10.80
N ASN A 576 17.08 38.81 -11.77
CA ASN A 576 17.26 40.25 -11.67
C ASN A 576 16.06 40.96 -11.03
N GLY A 577 14.96 40.26 -10.76
CA GLY A 577 13.72 40.82 -10.22
C GLY A 577 12.83 41.51 -11.28
N VAL A 578 13.09 41.25 -12.56
CA VAL A 578 12.28 41.70 -13.69
C VAL A 578 11.10 40.76 -13.87
N ALA A 579 9.89 41.31 -14.02
CA ALA A 579 8.69 40.52 -14.25
C ALA A 579 8.75 39.82 -15.62
N LEU A 580 8.48 38.53 -15.64
CA LEU A 580 8.35 37.73 -16.86
C LEU A 580 6.98 38.00 -17.51
N GLY A 581 6.91 37.94 -18.84
CA GLY A 581 5.68 38.18 -19.58
C GLY A 581 4.79 36.94 -19.61
N ALA A 582 3.47 37.13 -19.73
CA ALA A 582 2.46 36.05 -19.71
C ALA A 582 2.64 34.93 -20.77
N SER A 583 3.50 35.13 -21.77
CA SER A 583 3.84 34.11 -22.79
C SER A 583 5.00 33.20 -22.40
N ASP A 584 5.79 33.57 -21.39
CA ASP A 584 6.90 32.78 -20.85
C ASP A 584 6.46 31.95 -19.62
N ASP A 585 5.20 32.14 -19.17
CA ASP A 585 4.62 31.54 -17.96
C ASP A 585 4.16 30.07 -18.15
N GLU A 586 3.96 29.60 -19.39
CA GLU A 586 3.41 28.25 -19.67
C GLU A 586 4.49 27.15 -19.84
N ASP A 587 5.73 27.53 -20.17
CA ASP A 587 6.86 26.59 -20.28
C ASP A 587 7.83 26.82 -19.12
N GLY A 588 7.58 26.16 -17.99
CA GLY A 588 8.43 26.19 -16.79
C GLY A 588 9.82 25.54 -16.97
N GLY A 589 10.53 25.87 -18.05
CA GLY A 589 11.78 25.23 -18.46
C GLY A 589 12.88 26.13 -19.03
N GLU A 590 12.63 27.39 -19.38
CA GLU A 590 13.69 28.25 -19.95
C GLU A 590 13.66 29.67 -19.35
N ALA A 591 14.33 29.85 -18.22
CA ALA A 591 14.89 31.14 -17.79
C ALA A 591 16.22 30.91 -17.06
#